data_AF-A0A9W8TGB7-F1
#
_entry.id   AF-A0A9W8TGB7-F1
#
_cell.length_a   1.000
_cell.length_b   1.000
_cell.length_c   1.000
_cell.angle_alpha   90.00
_cell.angle_beta   90.00
_cell.angle_gamma   90.00
#
_symmetry.space_group_name_H-M   'P 1'
#
loop_
_entity.id
_entity.type
_entity.pdbx_description
1 polymer ?
#
loop_
_entity_poly.entity_id
_entity_poly.type
_entity_poly.pdbx_seq_one_letter_code
_entity_poly.pdbx_strand_id
1 'polypeptide(L)'
;MAVPRFLYGTAWKKEATGDLVFKALRAGFRGIDTAAQPRHYNEALVAKGIKEAITKGIVKREDLFVYSDQVHARRRTGSPQHALRPQGAAGRASARVRGLVACEFHIRRLGRQQRVH
;
A
#
# COMPACT_ATOMS: atom_id res chain seq x y z
N MET A 1 5.00 -19.18 -1.14
CA MET A 1 5.19 -17.74 -1.38
C MET A 1 5.91 -17.15 -0.17
N ALA A 2 7.06 -16.50 -0.36
CA ALA A 2 7.82 -15.91 0.75
C ALA A 2 7.26 -14.51 1.09
N VAL A 3 7.21 -14.17 2.38
CA VAL A 3 6.82 -12.82 2.81
C VAL A 3 7.99 -11.86 2.49
N PRO A 4 7.77 -10.80 1.70
CA PRO A 4 8.84 -9.88 1.35
C PRO A 4 9.30 -9.09 2.58
N ARG A 5 10.62 -8.85 2.67
CA ARG A 5 11.23 -8.07 3.76
C ARG A 5 10.88 -6.58 3.71
N PHE A 6 10.43 -6.11 2.54
CA PHE A 6 10.05 -4.72 2.31
C PHE A 6 8.68 -4.64 1.65
N LEU A 7 7.84 -3.75 2.20
CA LEU A 7 6.53 -3.42 1.67
C LEU A 7 6.55 -1.99 1.13
N TYR A 8 5.90 -1.78 -0.01
CA TYR A 8 5.68 -0.46 -0.57
C TYR A 8 4.30 0.07 -0.15
N GLY A 9 4.29 1.08 0.72
CA GLY A 9 3.06 1.71 1.21
C GLY A 9 2.47 2.71 0.23
N THR A 10 1.15 2.72 0.12
CA THR A 10 0.41 3.51 -0.88
C THR A 10 -0.33 4.73 -0.31
N ALA A 11 -0.13 5.05 0.98
CA ALA A 11 -0.79 6.17 1.66
C ALA A 11 -0.45 7.54 1.04
N TRP A 12 -1.43 8.43 0.99
CA TRP A 12 -1.32 9.86 0.62
C TRP A 12 -0.81 10.14 -0.81
N LYS A 13 -0.86 9.14 -1.71
CA LYS A 13 -0.39 9.26 -3.10
C LYS A 13 -1.44 9.76 -4.09
N LYS A 14 -2.72 9.78 -3.68
CA LYS A 14 -3.87 10.28 -4.46
C LYS A 14 -3.88 9.70 -5.90
N GLU A 15 -3.97 10.54 -6.93
CA GLU A 15 -4.05 10.14 -8.34
C GLU A 15 -2.75 9.52 -8.86
N ALA A 16 -1.60 9.85 -8.24
CA ALA A 16 -0.30 9.28 -8.60
C ALA A 16 -0.10 7.85 -8.10
N THR A 17 -1.04 7.29 -7.33
CA THR A 17 -0.94 5.95 -6.72
C THR A 17 -0.63 4.87 -7.75
N GLY A 18 -1.33 4.87 -8.90
CA GLY A 18 -1.15 3.84 -9.93
C GLY A 18 0.26 3.86 -10.53
N ASP A 19 0.71 5.02 -10.98
CA ASP A 19 2.04 5.21 -11.57
C ASP A 19 3.16 4.86 -10.59
N LEU A 20 2.99 5.24 -9.33
CA LEU A 20 3.98 4.98 -8.29
C LEU A 20 4.04 3.50 -7.91
N VAL A 21 2.90 2.80 -7.89
CA VAL A 21 2.85 1.34 -7.71
C VAL A 21 3.55 0.64 -8.88
N PHE A 22 3.24 1.04 -10.12
CA PHE A 22 3.92 0.50 -11.30
C PHE A 22 5.45 0.68 -11.23
N LYS A 23 5.91 1.89 -10.87
CA LYS A 23 7.35 2.18 -10.69
C LYS A 23 7.98 1.36 -9.58
N ALA A 24 7.28 1.17 -8.45
CA ALA A 24 7.77 0.33 -7.36
C ALA A 24 7.95 -1.13 -7.82
N LEU A 25 6.98 -1.68 -8.55
CA LEU A 25 7.06 -3.04 -9.09
C LEU A 25 8.21 -3.19 -10.09
N ARG A 26 8.40 -2.20 -10.96
CA ARG A 26 9.54 -2.10 -11.89
C ARG A 26 10.88 -1.99 -11.17
N ALA A 27 10.92 -1.31 -10.02
CA ALA A 27 12.11 -1.19 -9.18
C ALA A 27 12.44 -2.45 -8.37
N GLY A 28 11.62 -3.50 -8.45
CA GLY A 28 11.87 -4.79 -7.78
C GLY A 28 11.06 -5.00 -6.51
N PHE A 29 10.15 -4.09 -6.13
CA PHE A 29 9.23 -4.35 -5.03
C PHE A 29 8.30 -5.51 -5.37
N ARG A 30 8.06 -6.37 -4.39
CA ARG A 30 7.12 -7.50 -4.46
C ARG A 30 6.06 -7.46 -3.38
N GLY A 31 6.22 -6.60 -2.39
CA GLY A 31 5.25 -6.31 -1.34
C GLY A 31 4.57 -4.97 -1.56
N ILE A 32 3.24 -4.95 -1.60
CA ILE A 32 2.42 -3.73 -1.65
C ILE A 32 1.57 -3.67 -0.38
N ASP A 33 1.59 -2.52 0.30
CA ASP A 33 0.83 -2.22 1.50
C ASP A 33 -0.20 -1.12 1.19
N THR A 34 -1.47 -1.41 1.41
CA THR A 34 -2.61 -0.52 1.16
C THR A 34 -3.59 -0.54 2.33
N ALA A 35 -4.66 0.25 2.28
CA ALA A 35 -5.74 0.20 3.25
C ALA A 35 -7.10 0.57 2.65
N ALA A 36 -8.18 0.06 3.23
CA ALA A 36 -9.55 0.39 2.87
C ALA A 36 -10.00 1.73 3.51
N GLN A 37 -9.24 2.80 3.26
CA GLN A 37 -9.53 4.15 3.74
C GLN A 37 -9.50 5.15 2.58
N PRO A 38 -10.65 5.41 1.92
CA PRO A 38 -10.70 6.23 0.70
C PRO A 38 -10.14 7.66 0.83
N ARG A 39 -10.07 8.19 2.05
CA ARG A 39 -9.47 9.52 2.33
C ARG A 39 -7.95 9.54 2.09
N HIS A 40 -7.26 8.42 2.31
CA HIS A 40 -5.80 8.37 2.31
C HIS A 40 -5.25 7.37 1.29
N TYR A 41 -6.07 6.41 0.86
CA TYR A 41 -5.68 5.32 -0.03
C TYR A 41 -6.65 5.22 -1.20
N ASN A 42 -6.11 4.81 -2.35
CA ASN A 42 -6.90 4.57 -3.55
C ASN A 42 -6.63 3.17 -4.09
N GLU A 43 -7.34 2.18 -3.52
CA GLU A 43 -7.17 0.76 -3.87
C GLU A 43 -7.43 0.48 -5.36
N ALA A 44 -8.34 1.23 -5.99
CA ALA A 44 -8.61 1.12 -7.42
C ALA A 44 -7.37 1.47 -8.27
N LEU A 45 -6.65 2.54 -7.89
CA LEU A 45 -5.41 2.90 -8.57
C LEU A 45 -4.25 1.93 -8.27
N VAL A 46 -4.21 1.37 -7.06
CA VAL A 46 -3.25 0.28 -6.75
C VAL A 46 -3.48 -0.92 -7.67
N ALA A 47 -4.73 -1.36 -7.82
CA ALA A 47 -5.09 -2.46 -8.70
C ALA A 47 -4.72 -2.15 -10.17
N LYS A 48 -4.95 -0.91 -10.62
CA LYS A 48 -4.55 -0.45 -11.97
C LYS A 48 -3.04 -0.58 -12.19
N GLY A 49 -2.21 -0.08 -11.25
CA GLY A 49 -0.75 -0.16 -11.35
C GLY A 49 -0.21 -1.59 -11.33
N ILE A 50 -0.82 -2.47 -10.51
CA ILE A 50 -0.48 -3.90 -10.50
C ILE A 50 -0.85 -4.56 -11.83
N LYS A 51 -2.08 -4.32 -12.33
CA LYS A 51 -2.54 -4.88 -13.61
C LYS A 51 -1.61 -4.48 -14.75
N GLU A 52 -1.22 -3.21 -14.80
CA GLU A 52 -0.28 -2.72 -15.80
C GLU A 52 1.09 -3.42 -15.74
N ALA A 53 1.63 -3.62 -14.53
CA ALA A 53 2.91 -4.31 -14.35
C ALA A 53 2.83 -5.79 -14.77
N ILE A 54 1.69 -6.45 -14.52
CA ILE A 54 1.44 -7.84 -14.98
C ILE A 54 1.31 -7.89 -16.49
N THR A 55 0.51 -7.00 -17.10
CA THR A 55 0.33 -6.94 -18.56
C THR A 55 1.64 -6.67 -19.29
N LYS A 56 2.54 -5.87 -18.71
CA LYS A 56 3.89 -5.61 -19.25
C LYS A 56 4.91 -6.71 -18.93
N GLY A 57 4.50 -7.80 -18.26
CA GLY A 57 5.38 -8.92 -17.92
C GLY A 57 6.47 -8.59 -16.88
N ILE A 58 6.34 -7.49 -16.15
CA ILE A 58 7.34 -7.06 -15.15
C ILE A 58 7.29 -7.96 -13.91
N VAL A 59 6.08 -8.38 -13.54
CA VAL A 59 5.81 -9.23 -12.38
C VAL A 59 4.71 -10.22 -12.72
N LYS A 60 4.76 -11.41 -12.13
CA LYS A 60 3.63 -12.34 -12.15
C LYS A 60 2.80 -12.18 -10.88
N ARG A 61 1.54 -12.60 -10.93
CA ARG A 61 0.66 -12.52 -9.76
C ARG A 61 1.19 -13.36 -8.58
N GLU A 62 1.80 -14.49 -8.87
CA GLU A 62 2.41 -15.41 -7.89
C GLU A 62 3.60 -14.80 -7.12
N ASP A 63 4.23 -13.76 -7.66
CA ASP A 63 5.36 -13.08 -7.03
C ASP A 63 4.92 -11.91 -6.13
N LEU A 64 3.63 -11.57 -6.12
CA LEU A 64 3.11 -10.39 -5.46
C LEU A 64 2.46 -10.71 -4.11
N PHE A 65 2.99 -10.06 -3.07
CA PHE A 65 2.38 -10.00 -1.76
C PHE A 65 1.63 -8.67 -1.62
N VAL A 66 0.32 -8.72 -1.41
CA VAL A 66 -0.51 -7.53 -1.21
C VAL A 66 -1.14 -7.61 0.18
N TYR A 67 -0.85 -6.63 1.02
CA TYR A 67 -1.43 -6.47 2.34
C TYR A 67 -2.36 -5.25 2.35
N SER A 68 -3.57 -5.39 2.90
CA SER A 68 -4.54 -4.30 3.06
C SER A 68 -4.99 -4.19 4.51
N ASP A 69 -4.72 -3.04 5.14
CA ASP A 69 -5.15 -2.74 6.50
C ASP A 69 -6.62 -2.24 6.52
N GLN A 70 -7.38 -2.66 7.53
CA GLN A 70 -8.82 -2.47 7.66
C GLN A 70 -9.21 -1.57 8.85
N VAL A 71 -8.31 -0.65 9.24
CA VAL A 71 -8.40 0.12 10.50
C VAL A 71 -9.66 1.01 10.69
N HIS A 72 -10.49 1.25 9.67
CA HIS A 72 -11.75 2.01 9.82
C HIS A 72 -13.00 1.41 9.14
N ALA A 73 -12.93 0.20 8.58
CA ALA A 73 -14.07 -0.40 7.87
C ALA A 73 -15.27 -0.76 8.80
N ARG A 74 -15.11 -0.66 10.13
CA ARG A 74 -16.11 -1.06 11.15
C ARG A 74 -16.77 0.09 11.91
N ARG A 75 -17.03 1.25 11.30
CA ARG A 75 -18.06 2.17 11.87
C ARG A 75 -19.40 1.90 11.18
N ARG A 76 -20.10 0.85 11.64
CA ARG A 76 -21.56 0.73 11.40
C ARG A 76 -22.21 1.94 12.06
N THR A 77 -22.89 2.74 11.24
CA THR A 77 -23.77 3.82 11.67
C THR A 77 -24.91 3.25 12.53
N GLY A 78 -25.07 3.77 13.76
CA GLY A 78 -26.30 3.62 14.55
C GLY A 78 -26.14 3.14 16.00
N SER A 79 -25.88 4.07 16.93
CA SER A 79 -26.58 4.21 18.23
C SER A 79 -25.84 5.24 19.11
N PRO A 80 -26.54 6.21 19.75
CA PRO A 80 -25.93 7.10 20.72
C PRO A 80 -26.09 6.50 22.11
N GLN A 81 -25.01 6.43 22.90
CA GLN A 81 -25.07 6.62 24.35
C GLN A 81 -23.67 6.64 24.98
N HIS A 82 -23.48 7.67 25.82
CA HIS A 82 -22.42 7.79 26.81
C HIS A 82 -22.22 6.49 27.59
N ALA A 83 -20.98 5.99 27.68
CA ALA A 83 -20.48 5.26 28.85
C ALA A 83 -18.94 5.15 28.79
N LEU A 84 -18.28 5.64 29.83
CA LEU A 84 -16.88 5.40 30.14
C LEU A 84 -16.63 3.90 30.36
N ARG A 85 -15.60 3.32 29.70
CA ARG A 85 -14.48 2.61 30.36
C ARG A 85 -13.51 1.95 29.34
N PRO A 86 -12.22 1.83 29.69
CA PRO A 86 -11.22 1.13 28.88
C PRO A 86 -11.19 -0.35 29.27
N GLN A 87 -11.03 -1.25 28.29
CA GLN A 87 -10.29 -2.51 28.44
C GLN A 87 -10.12 -3.23 27.10
N GLY A 88 -8.96 -3.87 26.99
CA GLY A 88 -8.40 -4.39 25.76
C GLY A 88 -9.07 -5.66 25.24
N ALA A 89 -8.93 -5.86 23.93
CA ALA A 89 -8.98 -7.18 23.32
C ALA A 89 -8.08 -7.16 22.08
N ALA A 90 -7.05 -8.00 22.13
CA ALA A 90 -6.03 -8.15 21.13
C ALA A 90 -6.60 -8.74 19.83
N GLY A 91 -6.54 -7.98 18.74
CA GLY A 91 -6.53 -8.50 17.37
C GLY A 91 -5.12 -8.41 16.84
N ARG A 92 -4.49 -9.56 16.55
CA ARG A 92 -3.07 -9.73 16.23
C ARG A 92 -2.62 -8.82 15.07
N ALA A 93 -2.12 -7.64 15.41
CA ALA A 93 -1.22 -6.86 14.58
C ALA A 93 0.15 -7.56 14.63
N SER A 94 0.51 -8.24 13.56
CA SER A 94 1.88 -8.74 13.42
C SER A 94 2.82 -7.55 13.24
N ALA A 95 3.55 -7.26 14.31
CA ALA A 95 4.89 -6.69 14.34
C ALA A 95 5.20 -5.46 13.46
N ARG A 96 5.12 -4.29 14.10
CA ARG A 96 6.18 -3.25 14.12
C ARG A 96 6.75 -2.83 12.75
N VAL A 97 5.98 -2.08 11.96
CA VAL A 97 6.56 -1.24 10.90
C VAL A 97 6.80 0.18 11.45
N ARG A 98 7.85 0.34 12.24
CA ARG A 98 8.49 1.67 12.40
C ARG A 98 9.45 1.83 11.22
N GLY A 99 9.09 2.69 10.27
CA GLY A 99 9.98 3.10 9.18
C GLY A 99 9.37 2.95 7.80
N LEU A 100 8.33 3.73 7.48
CA LEU A 100 7.77 3.77 6.12
C LEU A 100 7.62 5.21 5.62
N VAL A 101 8.75 5.93 5.55
CA VAL A 101 8.85 7.25 4.88
C VAL A 101 10.06 7.33 3.94
N ALA A 102 10.80 6.24 3.70
CA ALA A 102 12.06 6.32 2.96
C ALA A 102 11.96 6.13 1.42
N CYS A 103 10.85 5.62 0.88
CA CYS A 103 10.86 5.11 -0.50
C CYS A 103 10.46 6.12 -1.60
N GLU A 104 9.80 7.24 -1.26
CA GLU A 104 9.46 8.31 -2.23
C GLU A 104 10.71 8.89 -2.91
N PHE A 105 11.80 9.04 -2.14
CA PHE A 105 13.00 9.74 -2.62
C PHE A 105 13.77 8.94 -3.68
N HIS A 106 13.81 7.61 -3.57
CA HIS A 106 14.53 6.77 -4.52
C HIS A 106 13.78 6.64 -5.87
N ILE A 107 12.44 6.53 -5.84
CA ILE A 107 11.63 6.42 -7.07
C ILE A 107 11.64 7.73 -7.87
N ARG A 108 11.61 8.90 -7.20
CA ARG A 108 11.71 10.19 -7.89
C ARG A 108 13.09 10.42 -8.52
N ARG A 109 14.17 9.89 -7.93
CA ARG A 109 15.54 9.99 -8.48
C ARG A 109 15.73 9.13 -9.73
N LEU A 110 15.14 7.93 -9.78
CA LEU A 110 15.21 7.05 -10.95
C LEU A 110 14.38 7.56 -12.15
N GLY A 111 13.32 8.34 -11.90
CA GLY A 111 12.50 8.95 -12.95
C GLY A 111 13.15 10.11 -13.71
N ARG A 112 14.24 10.69 -13.20
CA ARG A 112 14.99 11.78 -13.88
C ARG A 112 16.11 11.29 -14.80
N GLN A 113 16.47 10.00 -14.77
CA GLN A 113 17.61 9.45 -15.54
C GLN A 113 17.20 8.74 -16.85
N GLN A 114 15.96 8.91 -17.33
CA GLN A 114 15.48 8.32 -18.61
C GLN A 114 15.01 9.37 -19.65
N ARG A 115 15.47 10.63 -19.56
CA ARG A 115 15.33 11.62 -20.65
C ARG A 115 16.70 12.17 -21.04
N VAL A 116 17.52 11.35 -21.68
CA VAL A 116 18.60 11.84 -22.55
C VAL A 116 18.71 10.84 -23.70
N HIS A 117 17.98 11.11 -24.79
CA HIS A 117 18.25 10.65 -26.15
C HIS A 117 17.59 11.66 -27.09
#